data_AF-A0A919Y6J2-F1
#
_entry.id   AF-A0A919Y6J2-F1
#
_cell.length_a   1.000
_cell.length_b   1.000
_cell.length_c   1.000
_cell.angle_alpha   90.00
_cell.angle_beta   90.00
_cell.angle_gamma   90.00
#
_symmetry.space_group_name_H-M   'P 1'
#
loop_
_entity.id
_entity.type
_entity.pdbx_description
1 polymer ?
#
loop_
_entity_poly.entity_id
_entity_poly.type
_entity_poly.pdbx_seq_one_letter_code
_entity_poly.pdbx_strand_id
1 'polypeptide(L)'
;MNIQEMLQGKKEWRAHVARVKALPQDYQIVYNEIQKYLFRVGPVELSIGIGLLSGIVDLFEEGASLGKGVLEVTGRDVAAFCDELIKGSKTYTDIYEDSVNQAMNKATKKVTDKMK
;
A
#
# COMPACT_ATOMS: atom_id res chain seq x y z
N MET A 1 -12.90 14.74 2.81
CA MET A 1 -13.43 13.37 2.64
C MET A 1 -14.95 13.43 2.68
N ASN A 2 -15.60 13.00 1.60
CA ASN A 2 -17.05 12.96 1.45
C ASN A 2 -17.62 11.63 2.00
N ILE A 3 -18.87 11.62 2.48
CA ILE A 3 -19.54 10.41 2.99
C ILE A 3 -19.56 9.28 1.96
N GLN A 4 -19.68 9.61 0.67
CA GLN A 4 -19.62 8.60 -0.41
C GLN A 4 -18.27 7.89 -0.49
N GLU A 5 -17.16 8.62 -0.34
CA GLU A 5 -15.80 8.05 -0.35
C GLU A 5 -15.61 7.09 0.84
N MET A 6 -16.14 7.45 2.02
CA MET A 6 -16.09 6.58 3.21
C MET A 6 -16.87 5.28 3.03
N LEU A 7 -18.06 5.35 2.41
CA LEU A 7 -18.90 4.16 2.16
C LEU A 7 -18.23 3.21 1.17
N GLN A 8 -17.62 3.77 0.11
CA GLN A 8 -16.89 2.99 -0.88
C GLN A 8 -15.66 2.33 -0.28
N GLY A 9 -14.84 3.08 0.49
CA GLY A 9 -13.68 2.51 1.19
C GLY A 9 -14.06 1.37 2.15
N LYS A 10 -15.18 1.50 2.88
CA LYS A 10 -15.70 0.41 3.74
C LYS A 10 -16.17 -0.81 2.95
N LYS A 11 -16.71 -0.62 1.75
CA LYS A 11 -17.09 -1.74 0.85
C LYS A 11 -15.85 -2.47 0.36
N GLU A 12 -14.84 -1.73 -0.10
CA GLU A 12 -13.58 -2.28 -0.59
C GLU A 12 -12.82 -3.03 0.52
N TRP A 13 -12.75 -2.45 1.73
CA TRP A 13 -12.16 -3.13 2.89
C TRP A 13 -12.85 -4.46 3.22
N ARG A 14 -14.18 -4.51 3.16
CA ARG A 14 -14.92 -5.76 3.41
C ARG A 14 -14.65 -6.82 2.35
N ALA A 15 -14.60 -6.42 1.08
CA ALA A 15 -14.23 -7.31 -0.01
C ALA A 15 -12.80 -7.85 0.19
N HIS A 16 -11.87 -6.97 0.54
CA HIS A 16 -10.49 -7.32 0.85
C HIS A 16 -10.37 -8.36 1.97
N VAL A 17 -11.03 -8.12 3.10
CA VAL A 17 -11.04 -9.07 4.23
C VAL A 17 -11.65 -10.42 3.85
N ALA A 18 -12.68 -10.43 2.98
CA ALA A 18 -13.28 -11.68 2.51
C ALA A 18 -12.30 -12.50 1.66
N ARG A 19 -11.51 -11.84 0.80
CA ARG A 19 -10.46 -12.49 0.01
C ARG A 19 -9.39 -13.12 0.88
N VAL A 20 -8.88 -12.37 1.86
CA VAL A 20 -7.90 -12.88 2.83
C VAL A 20 -8.43 -14.14 3.54
N LYS A 21 -9.69 -14.11 4.00
CA LYS A 21 -10.30 -15.26 4.69
C LYS A 21 -10.51 -16.49 3.82
N ALA A 22 -10.54 -16.34 2.49
CA ALA A 22 -10.66 -17.45 1.56
C ALA A 22 -9.31 -18.16 1.30
N LEU A 23 -8.19 -17.54 1.67
CA LEU A 23 -6.86 -18.14 1.54
C LEU A 23 -6.65 -19.30 2.52
N PRO A 24 -5.71 -20.22 2.24
CA PRO A 24 -5.30 -21.23 3.23
C PRO A 24 -4.79 -20.62 4.54
N GLN A 25 -4.81 -21.41 5.62
CA GLN A 25 -4.56 -20.92 6.98
C GLN A 25 -3.16 -20.30 7.16
N ASP A 26 -2.13 -20.89 6.55
CA ASP A 26 -0.76 -20.39 6.56
C ASP A 26 -0.64 -19.03 5.88
N TYR A 27 -1.28 -18.87 4.72
CA TYR A 27 -1.38 -17.60 4.00
C TYR A 27 -2.06 -16.52 4.84
N GLN A 28 -3.16 -16.85 5.53
CA GLN A 28 -3.84 -15.91 6.42
C GLN A 28 -2.95 -15.42 7.56
N ILE A 29 -2.17 -16.33 8.16
CA ILE A 29 -1.26 -16.00 9.26
C ILE A 29 -0.18 -15.04 8.77
N VAL A 30 0.51 -15.37 7.69
CA VAL A 30 1.59 -14.53 7.14
C VAL A 30 1.05 -13.19 6.68
N TYR A 31 -0.12 -13.17 6.03
CA TYR A 31 -0.76 -11.92 5.62
C TYR A 31 -1.02 -10.99 6.82
N ASN A 32 -1.51 -11.52 7.95
CA ASN A 32 -1.74 -10.72 9.16
C ASN A 32 -0.44 -10.15 9.74
N GLU A 33 0.66 -10.90 9.72
CA GLU A 33 1.96 -10.41 10.18
C GLU A 33 2.53 -9.35 9.24
N ILE A 34 2.41 -9.52 7.93
CA ILE A 34 2.75 -8.50 6.92
C ILE A 34 1.95 -7.23 7.17
N GLN A 35 0.64 -7.34 7.37
CA GLN A 35 -0.22 -6.20 7.65
C GLN A 35 0.26 -5.44 8.90
N LYS A 36 0.54 -6.13 10.01
CA LYS A 36 1.08 -5.50 11.23
C LYS A 36 2.44 -4.83 10.98
N TYR A 37 3.31 -5.49 10.23
CA TYR A 37 4.64 -4.95 9.90
C TYR A 37 4.52 -3.66 9.10
N LEU A 38 3.75 -3.67 8.00
CA LEU A 38 3.54 -2.50 7.15
C LEU A 38 2.85 -1.35 7.89
N PHE A 39 1.93 -1.63 8.82
CA PHE A 39 1.38 -0.57 9.68
C PHE A 39 2.39 0.04 10.65
N ARG A 40 3.46 -0.68 11.00
CA ARG A 40 4.50 -0.23 11.92
C ARG A 40 5.65 0.49 11.21
N VAL A 41 6.09 -0.05 10.07
CA VAL A 41 7.28 0.45 9.34
C VAL A 41 6.94 1.24 8.09
N GLY A 42 5.71 1.12 7.59
CA GLY A 42 5.27 1.78 6.36
C GLY A 42 4.99 3.28 6.54
N PRO A 43 5.01 4.06 5.45
CA PRO A 43 4.60 5.46 5.42
C PRO A 43 3.18 5.67 5.95
N VAL A 44 2.89 6.85 6.52
CA VAL A 44 1.55 7.20 7.02
C VAL A 44 0.47 7.09 5.93
N GLU A 45 0.79 7.32 4.64
CA GLU A 45 -0.15 7.13 3.53
C GLU A 45 -0.51 5.66 3.25
N LEU A 46 0.34 4.71 3.64
CA LEU A 46 0.04 3.26 3.61
C LEU A 46 -1.06 2.88 4.62
N SER A 47 -1.34 3.74 5.61
CA SER A 47 -2.51 3.61 6.48
C SER A 47 -3.82 4.12 5.85
N ILE A 48 -3.73 4.79 4.70
CA ILE A 48 -4.87 5.46 4.03
C ILE A 48 -5.40 4.63 2.86
N GLY A 49 -4.60 3.73 2.25
CA GLY A 49 -4.98 2.97 1.06
C GLY A 49 -4.82 1.45 1.17
N ILE A 50 -5.78 0.70 0.60
CA ILE A 50 -5.73 -0.76 0.53
C ILE A 50 -4.85 -1.31 -0.62
N GLY A 51 -4.32 -0.45 -1.49
CA GLY A 51 -3.70 -0.88 -2.76
C GLY A 51 -2.55 -1.87 -2.60
N LEU A 52 -1.61 -1.60 -1.69
CA LEU A 52 -0.49 -2.52 -1.44
C LEU A 52 -0.98 -3.84 -0.83
N LEU A 53 -1.89 -3.76 0.14
CA LEU A 53 -2.48 -4.93 0.78
C LEU A 53 -3.25 -5.79 -0.24
N SER A 54 -4.00 -5.17 -1.15
CA SER A 54 -4.70 -5.85 -2.25
C SER A 54 -3.73 -6.57 -3.18
N GLY A 55 -2.62 -5.93 -3.57
CA GLY A 55 -1.59 -6.57 -4.41
C GLY A 55 -0.93 -7.78 -3.73
N ILE A 56 -0.73 -7.73 -2.41
CA ILE A 56 -0.23 -8.89 -1.65
C ILE A 56 -1.25 -10.03 -1.66
N VAL A 57 -2.54 -9.72 -1.53
CA VAL A 57 -3.60 -10.74 -1.64
C VAL A 57 -3.66 -11.33 -3.05
N ASP A 58 -3.50 -10.52 -4.10
CA ASP A 58 -3.44 -11.02 -5.49
C ASP A 58 -2.29 -12.05 -5.65
N LEU A 59 -1.09 -11.73 -5.16
CA LEU A 59 0.07 -12.62 -5.17
C LEU A 59 -0.18 -13.90 -4.36
N PHE A 60 -0.87 -13.80 -3.23
CA PHE A 60 -1.16 -14.92 -2.35
C PHE A 60 -2.22 -15.85 -2.95
N GLU A 61 -3.25 -15.31 -3.61
CA GLU A 61 -4.23 -16.09 -4.35
C GLU A 61 -3.57 -16.87 -5.50
N GLU A 62 -2.65 -16.23 -6.25
CA GLU A 62 -1.87 -16.90 -7.29
C GLU A 62 -1.00 -18.03 -6.70
N GLY A 63 -0.23 -17.74 -5.65
CA GLY A 63 0.62 -18.72 -4.97
C GLY A 63 -0.17 -19.94 -4.45
N ALA A 64 -1.32 -19.68 -3.83
CA ALA A 64 -2.22 -20.72 -3.34
C ALA A 64 -2.82 -21.54 -4.49
N SER A 65 -3.20 -20.90 -5.61
CA SER A 65 -3.72 -21.61 -6.80
C SER A 65 -2.69 -22.55 -7.44
N LEU A 66 -1.40 -22.21 -7.31
CA LEU A 66 -0.28 -23.02 -7.76
C LEU A 66 0.16 -24.08 -6.74
N GLY A 67 -0.51 -24.16 -5.57
CA GLY A 67 -0.19 -25.11 -4.51
C GLY A 67 1.12 -24.84 -3.79
N LYS A 68 1.66 -23.62 -3.89
CA LYS A 68 2.90 -23.23 -3.18
C LYS A 68 2.61 -22.96 -1.72
N GLY A 69 3.54 -23.29 -0.84
CA GLY A 69 3.50 -22.79 0.54
C GLY A 69 3.73 -21.28 0.60
N VAL A 70 3.13 -20.59 1.57
CA VAL A 70 3.25 -19.12 1.65
C VAL A 70 4.71 -18.64 1.76
N LEU A 71 5.58 -19.39 2.44
CA LEU A 71 7.00 -19.06 2.55
C LEU A 71 7.81 -19.35 1.28
N GLU A 72 7.26 -20.09 0.32
CA GLU A 72 7.84 -20.20 -1.03
C GLU A 72 7.50 -18.96 -1.88
N VAL A 73 6.42 -18.26 -1.53
CA VAL A 73 5.99 -17.02 -2.19
C VAL A 73 6.73 -15.82 -1.60
N THR A 74 6.74 -15.69 -0.27
CA THR A 74 7.37 -14.55 0.41
C THR A 74 8.85 -14.75 0.68
N GLY A 75 9.32 -16.00 0.71
CA GLY A 75 10.59 -16.34 1.35
C GLY A 75 10.45 -16.47 2.88
N ARG A 76 11.49 -17.04 3.50
CA ARG A 76 11.57 -17.23 4.96
C ARG A 76 11.75 -15.92 5.73
N ASP A 77 12.36 -14.92 5.10
CA ASP A 77 12.50 -13.58 5.65
C ASP A 77 11.37 -12.68 5.11
N VAL A 78 10.22 -12.75 5.79
CA VAL A 78 9.01 -12.01 5.41
C VAL A 78 9.21 -10.50 5.58
N ALA A 79 10.07 -10.07 6.51
CA ALA A 79 10.36 -8.65 6.71
C ALA A 79 11.16 -8.10 5.52
N ALA A 80 12.20 -8.81 5.08
CA ALA A 80 12.95 -8.44 3.88
C ALA A 80 12.07 -8.42 2.62
N PHE A 81 11.12 -9.35 2.50
CA PHE A 81 10.11 -9.30 1.43
C PHE A 81 9.29 -8.00 1.47
N CYS A 82 8.76 -7.63 2.63
CA CYS A 82 8.02 -6.38 2.80
C CYS A 82 8.88 -5.15 2.49
N ASP A 83 10.13 -5.15 2.95
CA ASP A 83 11.07 -4.06 2.73
C ASP A 83 11.36 -3.86 1.23
N GLU A 84 11.60 -4.95 0.48
CA GLU A 84 11.78 -4.89 -0.98
C GLU A 84 10.49 -4.44 -1.69
N LEU A 85 9.31 -4.87 -1.20
CA LEU A 85 8.02 -4.49 -1.78
C LEU A 85 7.78 -2.98 -1.70
N ILE A 86 8.22 -2.32 -0.62
CA ILE A 86 8.09 -0.87 -0.45
C ILE A 86 9.25 -0.07 -1.06
N LYS A 87 10.40 -0.70 -1.32
CA LYS A 87 11.65 -0.07 -1.80
C LYS A 87 11.55 0.63 -3.15
N GLY A 88 10.56 0.30 -3.97
CA GLY A 88 10.27 0.95 -5.26
C GLY A 88 8.89 1.62 -5.34
N SER A 89 8.11 1.57 -4.25
CA SER A 89 6.84 2.27 -4.17
C SER A 89 7.10 3.75 -3.90
N LYS A 90 6.36 4.67 -4.55
CA LYS A 90 6.45 6.10 -4.24
C LYS A 90 6.26 6.28 -2.73
N THR A 91 7.34 6.65 -2.06
CA THR A 91 7.36 6.88 -0.62
C THR A 91 6.75 8.25 -0.32
N TYR A 92 6.50 8.52 0.96
CA TYR A 92 6.03 9.82 1.45
C TYR A 92 6.86 11.00 0.91
N THR A 93 8.16 10.79 0.73
CA THR A 93 9.11 11.77 0.19
C THR A 93 8.73 12.18 -1.24
N ASP A 94 8.38 11.22 -2.09
CA ASP A 94 8.11 11.46 -3.51
C ASP A 94 6.82 12.29 -3.72
N ILE A 95 5.79 12.04 -2.91
CA ILE A 95 4.51 12.76 -2.98
C ILE A 95 4.64 14.18 -2.41
N TYR A 96 5.40 14.35 -1.33
CA TYR A 96 5.61 15.65 -0.72
C TYR A 96 6.56 16.52 -1.56
N GLU A 97 7.59 15.94 -2.16
CA GLU A 97 8.45 16.62 -3.14
C GLU A 97 7.63 17.14 -4.32
N ASP A 98 6.74 16.33 -4.89
CA ASP A 98 5.87 16.77 -5.99
C ASP A 98 4.96 17.95 -5.56
N SER A 99 4.40 17.90 -4.34
CA SER A 99 3.55 18.97 -3.79
C SER A 99 4.32 20.25 -3.50
N VAL A 100 5.49 20.16 -2.87
CA VAL A 100 6.39 21.29 -2.57
C VAL A 100 6.91 21.90 -3.86
N ASN A 101 7.34 21.09 -4.82
CA ASN A 101 7.81 21.55 -6.13
C ASN A 101 6.68 22.26 -6.90
N GLN A 102 5.46 21.75 -6.86
CA GLN A 102 4.30 22.45 -7.43
C GLN A 102 3.99 23.77 -6.72
N ALA A 103 4.06 23.80 -5.38
CA ALA A 103 3.82 25.01 -4.59
C ALA A 103 4.88 26.09 -4.88
N MET A 104 6.16 25.69 -4.95
CA MET A 104 7.28 26.57 -5.30
C MET A 104 7.11 27.12 -6.71
N ASN A 105 6.86 26.26 -7.71
CA ASN A 105 6.65 26.70 -9.09
C ASN A 105 5.48 27.69 -9.23
N LYS A 106 4.38 27.47 -8.50
CA LYS A 106 3.25 28.43 -8.46
C LYS A 106 3.65 29.76 -7.83
N ALA A 107 4.45 29.75 -6.76
CA ALA A 107 4.93 30.94 -6.09
C ALA A 107 5.89 31.75 -6.98
N THR A 108 6.86 31.10 -7.62
CA THR A 108 7.83 31.75 -8.52
C THR A 108 7.13 32.39 -9.70
N LYS A 109 6.16 31.69 -10.31
CA LYS A 109 5.38 32.23 -11.44
C LYS A 109 4.57 33.48 -11.07
N LYS A 110 3.96 33.49 -9.88
CA LYS A 110 3.23 34.66 -9.34
C LYS A 110 4.14 35.88 -9.10
N VAL A 111 5.39 35.66 -8.71
CA VAL A 111 6.37 36.74 -8.50
C VAL A 111 6.79 37.33 -9.84
N THR A 112 7.06 36.49 -10.85
CA THR A 112 7.44 36.94 -12.19
C THR A 112 6.32 37.69 -12.91
N ASP A 113 5.06 37.25 -12.74
CA ASP A 113 3.89 37.92 -13.33
C ASP A 113 3.56 39.27 -12.67
N LYS A 114 4.02 39.52 -11.43
CA LYS A 114 3.83 40.80 -10.71
C LYS A 114 4.88 41.87 -11.04
N MET A 115 5.97 41.48 -11.71
CA MET A 115 7.08 42.39 -12.09
C MET A 115 7.00 42.85 -13.56
N LYS A 116 5.97 42.41 -14.30
CA LYS A 116 5.58 42.93 -15.62
C LYS A 116 4.38 43.87 -15.47
#